data_AF-A0A0L1JMZ3-F1
#
_entry.id   AF-A0A0L1JMZ3-F1
#
_cell.length_a   1.000
_cell.length_b   1.000
_cell.length_c   1.000
_cell.angle_alpha   90.00
_cell.angle_beta   90.00
_cell.angle_gamma   90.00
#
_symmetry.space_group_name_H-M   'P 1'
#
loop_
_entity.id
_entity.type
_entity.pdbx_description
1 polymer ?
#
loop_
_entity_poly.entity_id
_entity_poly.type
_entity_poly.pdbx_seq_one_letter_code
_entity_poly.pdbx_strand_id
1 'polypeptide(L)' 'MTMMTTETPRIAERTFGFGWSHRILTWIEKALETPSQRKLRLRIARIEALRNLSDEALAARGLTRETISASVFADQV' A
#
# COMPACT_ATOMS: atom_id res chain seq x y z
N MET A 1 -12.06 64.43 6.50
CA MET A 1 -12.22 63.44 5.42
C MET A 1 -11.06 62.45 5.54
N THR A 2 -11.28 61.32 6.19
CA THR A 2 -10.24 60.30 6.41
C THR A 2 -10.65 59.07 5.59
N MET A 3 -9.85 58.73 4.58
CA MET A 3 -10.11 57.58 3.72
C MET A 3 -9.85 56.30 4.51
N MET A 4 -10.89 55.51 4.76
CA MET A 4 -10.76 54.13 5.23
C MET A 4 -10.39 53.25 4.04
N THR A 5 -9.12 52.89 3.92
CA THR A 5 -8.68 51.83 3.00
C THR A 5 -9.12 50.49 3.59
N THR A 6 -10.19 49.92 3.03
CA THR A 6 -10.63 48.56 3.36
C THR A 6 -9.62 47.57 2.81
N GLU A 7 -8.68 47.12 3.65
CA GLU A 7 -7.84 45.97 3.35
C GLU A 7 -8.72 44.70 3.34
N THR A 8 -9.02 44.21 2.15
CA THR A 8 -9.71 42.93 1.95
C THR A 8 -8.82 41.83 2.52
N PRO A 9 -9.27 41.03 3.51
CA PRO A 9 -8.46 39.93 4.00
C PRO A 9 -8.30 38.90 2.87
N ARG A 10 -7.05 38.62 2.45
CA ARG A 10 -6.76 37.48 1.59
C ARG A 10 -7.13 36.22 2.37
N ILE A 11 -8.33 35.70 2.13
CA ILE A 11 -8.69 34.35 2.55
C ILE A 11 -7.71 33.43 1.84
N ALA A 12 -6.74 32.89 2.59
CA ALA A 12 -5.91 31.82 2.10
C ALA A 12 -6.85 30.65 1.83
N GLU A 13 -7.21 30.42 0.57
CA GLU A 13 -7.88 29.20 0.13
C GLU A 13 -6.98 28.02 0.52
N ARG A 14 -7.29 27.44 1.67
CA ARG A 14 -6.69 26.20 2.12
C ARG A 14 -7.23 25.14 1.19
N THR A 15 -6.51 24.88 0.10
CA THR A 15 -6.75 23.77 -0.79
C THR A 15 -6.59 22.49 0.03
N PHE A 16 -7.70 21.99 0.59
CA PHE A 16 -7.82 20.63 1.08
C PHE A 16 -7.80 19.72 -0.15
N GLY A 17 -6.62 19.61 -0.77
CA GLY A 17 -6.41 18.84 -1.97
C GLY A 17 -6.78 17.37 -1.72
N PHE A 18 -7.33 16.75 -2.76
CA PHE A 18 -7.73 15.35 -2.89
C PHE A 18 -6.82 14.31 -2.21
N GLY A 19 -5.55 14.63 -1.95
CA GLY A 19 -4.59 13.79 -1.25
C GLY A 19 -4.90 13.52 0.24
N TRP A 20 -5.59 14.41 0.96
CA TRP A 20 -5.89 14.18 2.39
C TRP A 20 -6.96 13.10 2.56
N SER A 21 -8.03 13.16 1.76
CA SER A 21 -9.09 12.15 1.75
C SER A 21 -8.55 10.78 1.35
N HIS A 22 -7.66 10.73 0.35
CA HIS A 22 -7.01 9.48 -0.07
C HIS A 22 -6.15 8.88 1.06
N ARG A 23 -5.39 9.71 1.79
CA ARG A 23 -4.61 9.22 2.94
C ARG A 23 -5.53 8.66 4.03
N ILE A 24 -6.62 9.35 4.37
CA ILE A 24 -7.57 8.89 5.39
C ILE A 24 -8.19 7.54 5.00
N LEU A 25 -8.62 7.39 3.74
CA LEU A 25 -9.14 6.12 3.21
C LEU A 25 -8.13 4.98 3.37
N THR A 26 -6.87 5.19 3.01
CA THR A 26 -5.82 4.15 3.17
C THR A 26 -5.56 3.75 4.63
N TRP A 27 -5.69 4.69 5.58
CA TRP A 27 -5.57 4.39 7.00
C TRP A 27 -6.76 3.58 7.52
N ILE A 28 -7.98 3.90 7.05
CA ILE A 28 -9.20 3.17 7.41
C ILE A 28 -9.17 1.74 6.85
N GLU A 29 -8.77 1.57 5.58
CA GLU A 29 -8.60 0.24 4.97
C GLU A 29 -7.58 -0.61 5.72
N LYS A 30 -6.47 0.00 6.17
CA LYS A 30 -5.46 -0.68 6.97
C LYS A 30 -5.94 -1.02 8.37
N ALA A 31 -6.80 -0.18 8.97
CA ALA A 31 -7.40 -0.42 10.27
C ALA A 31 -8.51 -1.49 10.23
N LEU A 32 -9.21 -1.60 9.10
CA LEU A 32 -10.23 -2.61 8.84
C LEU A 32 -9.68 -3.85 8.11
N GLU A 33 -8.35 -3.96 7.96
CA GLU A 33 -7.71 -5.11 7.30
C GLU A 33 -8.04 -6.39 8.08
N THR A 34 -8.86 -7.23 7.46
CA THR A 34 -9.25 -8.50 8.07
C THR A 34 -8.04 -9.44 8.18
N PRO A 35 -8.03 -10.39 9.12
CA PRO A 35 -6.92 -11.35 9.25
C PRO A 35 -6.63 -12.12 7.96
N SER A 36 -7.65 -12.39 7.14
CA SER A 36 -7.52 -13.03 5.83
C SER A 36 -6.83 -12.12 4.80
N GLN A 37 -7.18 -10.83 4.75
CA GLN A 37 -6.50 -9.84 3.89
C GLN A 37 -5.03 -9.67 4.29
N ARG A 38 -4.74 -9.60 5.59
CA ARG A 38 -3.36 -9.54 6.09
C ARG A 38 -2.56 -10.79 5.68
N LYS A 39 -3.15 -11.98 5.83
CA LYS A 39 -2.52 -13.24 5.38
C LYS A 39 -2.26 -13.21 3.87
N LEU A 40 -3.23 -12.75 3.07
CA LEU A 40 -3.08 -12.62 1.62
C LEU A 40 -1.95 -11.65 1.25
N ARG A 41 -1.87 -10.48 1.90
CA ARG A 41 -0.81 -9.49 1.67
C ARG A 41 0.57 -10.05 1.97
N LEU A 42 0.72 -10.79 3.08
CA LEU A 42 1.97 -11.47 3.41
C LEU A 42 2.33 -12.55 2.38
N ARG A 43 1.35 -13.29 1.85
CA ARG A 43 1.57 -14.28 0.78
C ARG A 43 2.07 -13.60 -0.50
N ILE A 44 1.44 -12.52 -0.93
CA ILE A 44 1.85 -11.75 -2.10
C ILE A 44 3.28 -11.24 -1.93
N ALA A 45 3.60 -10.64 -0.78
CA ALA A 45 4.96 -10.17 -0.50
C ALA A 45 6.00 -11.32 -0.53
N ARG A 46 5.63 -12.51 -0.05
CA ARG A 46 6.51 -13.70 -0.12
C ARG A 46 6.70 -14.19 -1.56
N ILE A 47 5.66 -14.17 -2.38
CA ILE A 47 5.74 -14.51 -3.82
C ILE A 47 6.67 -13.51 -4.53
N GLU A 48 6.52 -12.21 -4.29
CA GLU A 48 7.38 -11.18 -4.88
C GLU A 48 8.84 -11.33 -4.44
N ALA A 49 9.09 -11.60 -3.16
CA ALA A 49 10.44 -11.86 -2.66
C ALA A 49 11.08 -13.07 -3.34
N LEU A 50 10.33 -14.15 -3.57
CA LEU A 50 10.81 -15.33 -4.29
C LEU A 50 11.01 -15.04 -5.79
N ARG A 51 10.14 -14.25 -6.41
CA ARG A 51 10.30 -13.81 -7.81
C ARG A 51 11.55 -12.96 -8.03
N ASN A 52 12.05 -12.28 -7.02
CA ASN A 52 13.27 -11.48 -7.13
C ASN A 52 14.57 -12.30 -6.98
N LEU A 53 14.49 -13.59 -6.65
CA LEU A 53 15.66 -14.47 -6.56
C LEU A 53 16.12 -14.94 -7.94
N SER A 54 17.36 -15.44 -8.05
CA SER A 54 17.82 -16.14 -9.25
C SER A 54 17.23 -17.55 -9.35
N ASP A 55 17.29 -18.14 -10.53
CA ASP A 55 16.76 -19.50 -10.76
C ASP A 55 17.54 -20.54 -9.96
N GLU A 56 18.86 -20.36 -9.77
CA GLU A 56 19.68 -21.24 -8.92
C GLU A 56 19.25 -21.15 -7.45
N ALA A 57 18.96 -19.94 -6.96
CA ALA A 57 18.50 -19.72 -5.59
C ALA A 57 17.09 -20.27 -5.35
N LEU A 58 16.25 -20.31 -6.39
CA LEU A 58 14.95 -20.99 -6.35
C LEU A 58 15.11 -22.51 -6.35
N ALA A 59 15.96 -23.04 -7.24
CA ALA A 59 16.22 -24.48 -7.34
C ALA A 59 16.82 -25.04 -6.04
N ALA A 60 17.70 -24.29 -5.36
CA ALA A 60 18.24 -24.65 -4.05
C ALA A 60 17.15 -24.79 -2.96
N ARG A 61 15.97 -24.22 -3.19
CA ARG A 61 14.79 -24.31 -2.30
C ARG A 61 13.75 -25.30 -2.82
N GLY A 62 14.07 -26.06 -3.87
CA GLY A 62 13.14 -26.99 -4.52
C GLY A 62 12.01 -26.29 -5.27
N LEU A 63 12.20 -25.04 -5.70
CA LEU A 63 11.19 -24.23 -6.38
C LEU A 63 11.59 -23.93 -7.83
N THR A 64 10.59 -23.77 -8.67
CA THR A 64 10.69 -23.22 -10.03
C THR A 64 9.81 -21.97 -10.12
N ARG A 65 9.99 -21.14 -11.16
CA ARG A 65 9.21 -19.91 -11.35
C ARG A 65 7.70 -20.17 -11.38
N GLU A 66 7.30 -21.26 -12.01
CA GLU A 66 5.91 -21.67 -12.18
C GLU A 66 5.30 -22.16 -10.85
N THR A 67 6.12 -22.70 -9.96
CA THR A 67 5.68 -23.35 -8.71
C THR A 67 5.70 -22.42 -7.50
N ILE A 68 6.29 -21.22 -7.58
CA ILE A 68 6.35 -20.23 -6.49
C ILE A 68 4.97 -20.00 -5.86
N SER A 69 3.96 -19.68 -6.67
CA SER A 69 2.62 -19.37 -6.16
C SER A 69 2.02 -20.59 -5.45
N ALA A 70 2.02 -21.76 -6.10
CA ALA A 70 1.44 -22.98 -5.55
C ALA A 70 2.11 -23.37 -4.21
N SER A 71 3.45 -23.27 -4.13
CA SER A 71 4.19 -23.53 -2.90
C SER A 71 3.81 -22.59 -1.75
N VAL A 72 3.74 -21.27 -2.01
CA VAL A 72 3.40 -20.28 -0.97
C VAL A 72 1.98 -20.46 -0.45
N PHE A 73 1.04 -20.94 -1.27
CA PHE A 73 -0.33 -21.24 -0.85
C PHE A 73 -0.49 -22.62 -0.20
N ALA A 74 0.40 -23.58 -0.47
CA ALA A 74 0.38 -24.94 0.09
C ALA A 74 1.03 -25.06 1.48
N ASP A 75 1.97 -24.18 1.84
CA ASP A 75 2.77 -24.16 3.10
C ASP A 75 1.94 -23.94 4.40
N GLN A 76 0.62 -24.08 4.36
CA GLN A 76 -0.33 -23.70 5.44
C GLN A 76 -1.57 -24.61 5.55
N VAL A 77 -1.59 -25.80 4.94
CA VAL A 77 -2.58 -26.85 5.23
C VAL A 77 -2.13 -27.69 6.41
#